data_AF-A0A9D1S9U8-F1
#
_entry.id   AF-A0A9D1S9U8-F1
#
_cell.length_a   1.000
_cell.length_b   1.000
_cell.length_c   1.000
_cell.angle_alpha   90.00
_cell.angle_beta   90.00
_cell.angle_gamma   90.00
#
_symmetry.space_group_name_H-M   'P 1'
#
loop_
_entity.id
_entity.type
_entity.pdbx_description
1 polymer ?
#
loop_
_entity_poly.entity_id
_entity_poly.type
_entity_poly.pdbx_seq_one_letter_code
_entity_poly.pdbx_strand_id
1 'polypeptide(L)'
;MKIQGLAVIFIIIMIPISLVISTYVQSQVDTITLQTSYDTKLDNATHDAVKAFQLNEINSNTQNVDTEKIRDIEASINTFYNSLATSLGTSGFSEGELSRYIPALVYTLYDGYYIYAPFQNISNPNGGFDNGLKPYIYYSARYQKGSTDIVVNYTLDNYITIYGNVGGNYVTRSGYLINPDDVVVNGDQVRYKGEEIRGENLSEVNFTTYQTKTEVPYIYVDAENNQREKVYYDSSRNTWYRISIDRKRIDVKPDEAANFTVTDTSAKEYYKEAKEFSTWVKSNLGGLTLNDMTEEAKEELGINGTEKLSDHVFNVSDSNDPEEAASIFNDHRRSIIKTSIETNLAAAIAGYNSISQVNDTTYNFKMPILQEDEWDQILNNVSVISFLQGIPIKNKYYNGYSIMTNNKNREFIDPHFIYFVDKSSSENKFHNIQDVTNTTNWVGYRNLDFNRRKVVNSDEDTTEYFYPHGEEGCYDCVVSATNRILTLEDVINDTSNHNIRSTYFTAIGRERYNSYKSNKFEQYN
;
A
#
# COMPACT_ATOMS: atom_id res chain seq x y z
N MET A 1 28.78 4.94 -69.98
CA MET A 1 29.81 4.26 -69.15
C MET A 1 29.66 2.76 -69.32
N LYS A 2 30.76 1.99 -69.42
CA LYS A 2 30.72 0.53 -69.32
C LYS A 2 30.18 0.15 -67.94
N ILE A 3 29.35 -0.89 -67.83
CA ILE A 3 28.74 -1.39 -66.58
C ILE A 3 29.75 -1.54 -65.43
N GLN A 4 30.99 -1.92 -65.76
CA GLN A 4 32.10 -2.05 -64.82
C GLN A 4 32.47 -0.73 -64.12
N GLY A 5 32.40 0.42 -64.81
CA GLY A 5 32.68 1.73 -64.21
C GLY A 5 31.58 2.21 -63.25
N LEU A 6 30.33 1.82 -63.50
CA LEU A 6 29.20 2.08 -62.60
C LEU A 6 29.30 1.23 -61.32
N ALA A 7 29.73 -0.03 -61.44
CA ALA A 7 29.95 -0.92 -60.30
C ALA A 7 31.06 -0.42 -59.36
N VAL A 8 32.17 0.10 -59.90
CA VAL A 8 33.27 0.64 -59.09
C VAL A 8 32.82 1.89 -58.31
N ILE A 9 32.10 2.81 -58.95
CA ILE A 9 31.57 4.01 -58.28
C ILE A 9 30.56 3.62 -57.19
N PHE A 10 29.70 2.65 -57.46
CA PHE A 10 28.75 2.13 -56.48
C PHE A 10 29.46 1.57 -55.23
N ILE A 11 30.52 0.76 -55.41
CA ILE A 11 31.29 0.18 -54.30
C ILE A 11 31.98 1.27 -53.48
N ILE A 12 32.58 2.27 -54.14
CA ILE A 12 33.26 3.40 -53.47
C ILE A 12 32.28 4.20 -52.60
N ILE A 13 31.02 4.32 -53.00
CA ILE A 13 29.99 5.04 -52.23
C ILE A 13 29.38 4.14 -51.14
N MET A 14 29.07 2.88 -51.45
CA MET A 14 28.33 1.99 -50.55
C MET A 14 29.17 1.45 -49.38
N ILE A 15 30.47 1.19 -49.58
CA ILE A 15 31.32 0.68 -48.49
C ILE A 15 31.40 1.68 -47.32
N PRO A 16 31.75 2.96 -47.52
CA PRO A 16 31.77 3.93 -46.42
C PRO A 16 30.43 4.10 -45.72
N ILE A 17 29.32 4.14 -46.49
CA ILE A 17 27.97 4.26 -45.92
C ILE A 17 27.65 3.03 -45.06
N SER A 18 27.95 1.83 -45.54
CA SER A 18 27.72 0.59 -44.80
C SER A 18 28.51 0.53 -43.49
N LEU A 19 29.75 1.02 -43.48
CA LEU A 19 30.58 1.10 -42.27
C LEU A 19 30.01 2.07 -41.25
N VAL A 20 29.58 3.26 -41.68
CA VAL A 20 28.94 4.26 -40.79
C VAL A 20 27.62 3.75 -40.23
N ILE A 21 26.80 3.08 -41.04
CA ILE A 21 25.55 2.47 -40.56
C ILE A 21 25.86 1.34 -39.57
N SER A 22 26.84 0.49 -39.86
CA SER A 22 27.22 -0.61 -38.95
C SER A 22 27.71 -0.10 -37.60
N THR A 23 28.54 0.95 -37.56
CA THR A 23 29.02 1.52 -36.30
C THR A 23 27.89 2.22 -35.55
N TYR A 24 26.98 2.90 -36.25
CA TYR A 24 25.79 3.50 -35.65
C TYR A 24 24.87 2.44 -35.03
N VAL A 25 24.56 1.38 -35.77
CA VAL A 25 23.73 0.25 -35.28
C VAL A 25 24.39 -0.41 -34.08
N GLN A 26 25.70 -0.69 -34.12
CA GLN A 26 26.40 -1.26 -32.98
C GLN A 26 26.35 -0.33 -31.76
N SER A 27 26.53 0.97 -31.94
CA SER A 27 26.40 1.95 -30.86
C SER A 27 24.99 1.96 -30.26
N GLN A 28 23.94 1.79 -31.08
CA GLN A 28 22.56 1.70 -30.59
C GLN A 28 22.33 0.41 -29.80
N VAL A 29 22.85 -0.72 -30.28
CA VAL A 29 22.79 -2.01 -29.58
C VAL A 29 23.50 -1.93 -28.22
N ASP A 30 24.69 -1.34 -28.17
CA ASP A 30 25.44 -1.14 -26.92
C ASP A 30 24.67 -0.23 -25.95
N THR A 31 24.06 0.85 -26.46
CA THR A 31 23.23 1.77 -25.67
C THR A 31 22.00 1.07 -25.09
N ILE A 32 21.29 0.26 -25.87
CA ILE A 32 20.14 -0.53 -25.40
C ILE A 32 20.59 -1.54 -24.36
N THR A 33 21.69 -2.26 -24.62
CA THR A 33 22.24 -3.25 -23.68
C THR A 33 22.58 -2.62 -22.34
N LEU A 34 23.22 -1.44 -22.35
CA LEU A 34 23.57 -0.73 -21.12
C LEU A 34 22.34 -0.19 -20.39
N GLN A 35 21.34 0.30 -21.14
CA GLN A 35 20.05 0.72 -20.57
C GLN A 35 19.36 -0.45 -19.86
N THR A 36 19.17 -1.59 -20.54
CA THR A 36 18.59 -2.80 -19.94
C THR A 36 19.37 -3.28 -18.73
N SER A 37 20.71 -3.17 -18.76
CA SER A 37 21.55 -3.50 -17.61
C SER A 37 21.30 -2.58 -16.41
N TYR A 38 21.13 -1.27 -16.63
CA TYR A 38 20.81 -0.32 -15.55
C TYR A 38 19.37 -0.46 -15.07
N ASP A 39 18.41 -0.72 -15.95
CA ASP A 39 17.02 -1.01 -15.58
C ASP A 39 16.98 -2.21 -14.62
N THR A 40 17.62 -3.32 -15.00
CA THR A 40 17.69 -4.55 -14.17
C THR A 40 18.32 -4.28 -12.80
N LYS A 41 19.36 -3.44 -12.75
CA LYS A 41 20.04 -3.09 -11.48
C LYS A 41 19.17 -2.21 -10.59
N LEU A 42 18.47 -1.24 -11.19
CA LEU A 42 17.52 -0.39 -10.49
C LEU A 42 16.35 -1.22 -9.94
N ASP A 43 15.80 -2.12 -10.74
CA ASP A 43 14.72 -3.03 -10.34
C ASP A 43 15.14 -3.91 -9.16
N ASN A 44 16.30 -4.55 -9.24
CA ASN A 44 16.81 -5.38 -8.15
C ASN A 44 17.01 -4.57 -6.86
N ALA A 45 17.59 -3.38 -6.95
CA ALA A 45 17.79 -2.52 -5.79
C ALA A 45 16.46 -2.06 -5.17
N THR A 46 15.48 -1.70 -6.00
CA THR A 46 14.14 -1.27 -5.55
C THR A 46 13.40 -2.44 -4.91
N HIS A 47 13.50 -3.63 -5.49
CA HIS A 47 12.93 -4.84 -4.93
C HIS A 47 13.58 -5.25 -3.60
N ASP A 48 14.91 -5.11 -3.47
CA ASP A 48 15.61 -5.34 -2.20
C ASP A 48 15.17 -4.33 -1.13
N ALA A 49 14.91 -3.07 -1.52
CA ALA A 49 14.35 -2.05 -0.65
C ALA A 49 12.96 -2.45 -0.14
N VAL A 50 12.06 -2.90 -1.03
CA VAL A 50 10.72 -3.39 -0.65
C VAL A 50 10.84 -4.59 0.29
N LYS A 51 11.72 -5.55 0.01
CA LYS A 51 11.94 -6.71 0.89
C LYS A 51 12.42 -6.30 2.27
N ALA A 52 13.35 -5.35 2.37
CA ALA A 52 13.80 -4.83 3.65
C ALA A 52 12.65 -4.18 4.42
N PHE A 53 11.83 -3.39 3.73
CA PHE A 53 10.64 -2.76 4.31
C PHE A 53 9.66 -3.81 4.86
N GLN A 54 9.32 -4.81 4.06
CA GLN A 54 8.45 -5.94 4.43
C GLN A 54 8.96 -6.71 5.66
N LEU A 55 10.26 -7.02 5.69
CA LEU A 55 10.85 -7.78 6.80
C LEU A 55 10.79 -7.01 8.12
N ASN A 56 10.93 -5.68 8.08
CA ASN A 56 10.81 -4.85 9.27
C ASN A 56 9.34 -4.77 9.74
N GLU A 57 8.39 -4.55 8.82
CA GLU A 57 6.96 -4.51 9.16
C GLU A 57 6.46 -5.83 9.77
N ILE A 58 6.85 -6.98 9.20
CA ILE A 58 6.46 -8.31 9.70
C ILE A 58 7.00 -8.58 11.12
N ASN A 59 8.17 -8.04 11.46
CA ASN A 59 8.80 -8.33 12.76
C ASN A 59 8.54 -7.26 13.82
N SER A 60 7.89 -6.15 13.46
CA SER A 60 7.46 -5.15 14.43
C SER A 60 6.34 -5.70 15.31
N ASN A 61 6.52 -5.57 16.62
CA ASN A 61 5.53 -5.88 17.65
C ASN A 61 4.78 -4.63 18.14
N THR A 62 5.14 -3.45 17.65
CA THR A 62 4.40 -2.22 17.96
C THR A 62 3.23 -2.09 17.01
N GLN A 63 2.16 -1.44 17.44
CA GLN A 63 1.10 -1.00 16.54
C GLN A 63 1.59 0.23 15.77
N ASN A 64 2.35 0.02 14.68
CA ASN A 64 2.67 1.02 13.64
C ASN A 64 2.89 2.45 14.13
N VAL A 65 3.79 2.65 15.09
CA VAL A 65 4.15 4.00 15.58
C VAL A 65 4.90 4.75 14.47
N ASP A 66 4.60 6.04 14.25
CA ASP A 66 5.20 6.85 13.17
C ASP A 66 6.74 6.82 13.17
N THR A 67 7.36 6.77 14.35
CA THR A 67 8.82 6.68 14.50
C THR A 67 9.38 5.35 13.98
N GLU A 68 8.64 4.26 14.11
CA GLU A 68 9.05 2.97 13.54
C GLU A 68 8.90 2.96 12.02
N LYS A 69 7.84 3.58 11.48
CA LYS A 69 7.66 3.69 10.02
C LYS A 69 8.83 4.42 9.37
N ILE A 70 9.21 5.56 9.95
CA ILE A 70 10.37 6.33 9.48
C ILE A 70 11.64 5.47 9.53
N ARG A 71 11.90 4.79 10.65
CA ARG A 71 13.05 3.88 10.81
C ARG A 71 13.04 2.77 9.76
N ASP A 72 11.88 2.15 9.52
CA ASP A 72 11.76 1.01 8.61
C ASP A 72 11.92 1.45 7.14
N ILE A 73 11.44 2.65 6.79
CA ILE A 73 11.69 3.31 5.49
C ILE A 73 13.18 3.67 5.35
N GLU A 74 13.82 4.23 6.37
CA GLU A 74 15.26 4.55 6.33
C GLU A 74 16.12 3.28 6.15
N ALA A 75 15.77 2.18 6.82
CA ALA A 75 16.43 0.89 6.62
C ALA A 75 16.21 0.34 5.19
N SER A 76 15.04 0.56 4.62
CA SER A 76 14.73 0.24 3.22
C SER A 76 15.59 1.06 2.25
N ILE A 77 15.71 2.38 2.48
CA ILE A 77 16.53 3.29 1.68
C ILE A 77 18.01 2.89 1.74
N ASN A 78 18.53 2.57 2.93
CA ASN A 78 19.91 2.09 3.08
C ASN A 78 20.12 0.77 2.30
N THR A 79 19.14 -0.13 2.31
CA THR A 79 19.21 -1.38 1.54
C THR A 79 19.22 -1.11 0.03
N PHE A 80 18.38 -0.17 -0.43
CA PHE A 80 18.36 0.29 -1.82
C PHE A 80 19.74 0.78 -2.27
N TYR A 81 20.33 1.74 -1.55
CA TYR A 81 21.63 2.30 -1.90
C TYR A 81 22.73 1.25 -1.85
N ASN A 82 22.74 0.36 -0.86
CA ASN A 82 23.73 -0.72 -0.77
C ASN A 82 23.61 -1.73 -1.92
N SER A 83 22.38 -2.13 -2.28
CA SER A 83 22.14 -3.05 -3.40
C SER A 83 22.53 -2.39 -4.73
N LEU A 84 22.12 -1.14 -4.94
CA LEU A 84 22.46 -0.39 -6.15
C LEU A 84 23.98 -0.16 -6.26
N ALA A 85 24.64 0.25 -5.18
CA ALA A 85 26.09 0.41 -5.11
C ALA A 85 26.84 -0.88 -5.37
N THR A 86 26.38 -2.00 -4.82
CA THR A 86 26.99 -3.31 -5.07
C THR A 86 26.82 -3.71 -6.53
N SER A 87 25.64 -3.50 -7.10
CA SER A 87 25.32 -3.86 -8.50
C SER A 87 26.03 -2.96 -9.53
N LEU A 88 26.31 -1.71 -9.17
CA LEU A 88 27.10 -0.76 -9.95
C LEU A 88 28.60 -0.81 -9.59
N GLY A 89 28.98 -1.50 -8.52
CA GLY A 89 30.30 -1.53 -7.88
C GLY A 89 31.42 -2.20 -8.67
N THR A 90 31.11 -2.81 -9.82
CA THR A 90 32.12 -3.08 -10.87
C THR A 90 32.58 -1.81 -11.60
N SER A 91 32.04 -0.62 -11.28
CA SER A 91 32.29 0.65 -11.95
C SER A 91 32.82 1.79 -11.04
N GLY A 92 33.00 1.55 -9.73
CA GLY A 92 33.71 2.48 -8.82
C GLY A 92 32.90 3.59 -8.15
N PHE A 93 31.56 3.51 -8.13
CA PHE A 93 30.70 4.52 -7.48
C PHE A 93 30.55 4.26 -5.97
N SER A 94 30.79 5.27 -5.15
CA SER A 94 30.39 5.34 -3.74
C SER A 94 28.91 5.72 -3.59
N GLU A 95 28.30 5.43 -2.44
CA GLU A 95 26.90 5.80 -2.12
C GLU A 95 26.64 7.31 -2.35
N GLY A 96 27.58 8.16 -1.95
CA GLY A 96 27.51 9.60 -2.18
C GLY A 96 27.51 10.00 -3.66
N GLU A 97 28.19 9.25 -4.53
CA GLU A 97 28.17 9.49 -5.97
C GLU A 97 26.87 9.02 -6.64
N LEU A 98 26.26 7.94 -6.13
CA LEU A 98 24.97 7.44 -6.63
C LEU A 98 23.82 8.37 -6.29
N SER A 99 23.87 9.02 -5.13
CA SER A 99 22.87 10.03 -4.75
C SER A 99 22.76 11.19 -5.77
N ARG A 100 23.81 11.45 -6.56
CA ARG A 100 23.81 12.45 -7.64
C ARG A 100 23.01 12.05 -8.89
N TYR A 101 22.60 10.79 -8.97
CA TYR A 101 21.82 10.25 -10.08
C TYR A 101 20.42 9.83 -9.63
N ILE A 102 20.10 9.95 -8.34
CA ILE A 102 18.81 9.58 -7.76
C ILE A 102 18.12 10.87 -7.30
N PRO A 103 17.20 11.42 -8.10
CA PRO A 103 16.54 12.67 -7.74
C PRO A 103 15.54 12.51 -6.59
N ALA A 104 14.91 11.34 -6.48
CA ALA A 104 13.97 11.01 -5.41
C ALA A 104 13.80 9.49 -5.26
N LEU A 105 13.33 9.07 -4.09
CA LEU A 105 12.62 7.81 -3.85
C LEU A 105 11.25 8.16 -3.26
N VAL A 106 10.20 7.48 -3.72
CA VAL A 106 8.83 7.69 -3.23
C VAL A 106 8.33 6.43 -2.56
N TYR A 107 7.88 6.56 -1.32
CA TYR A 107 7.25 5.49 -0.55
C TYR A 107 5.77 5.82 -0.40
N THR A 108 4.95 5.22 -1.24
CA THR A 108 3.49 5.33 -1.16
C THR A 108 2.98 4.40 -0.07
N LEU A 109 2.24 4.96 0.89
CA LEU A 109 1.64 4.27 2.02
C LEU A 109 0.10 4.34 1.93
N TYR A 110 -0.57 3.84 2.96
CA TYR A 110 -2.02 3.69 2.95
C TYR A 110 -2.82 5.00 2.87
N ASP A 111 -2.40 6.07 3.55
CA ASP A 111 -3.12 7.37 3.61
C ASP A 111 -2.30 8.56 3.11
N GLY A 112 -1.13 8.30 2.53
CA GLY A 112 -0.19 9.31 2.08
C GLY A 112 1.13 8.69 1.65
N TYR A 113 2.18 9.50 1.56
CA TYR A 113 3.48 9.05 1.09
C TYR A 113 4.63 9.89 1.65
N TYR A 114 5.82 9.30 1.61
CA TYR A 114 7.09 9.99 1.82
C TYR A 114 7.83 10.17 0.51
N ILE A 115 8.49 11.32 0.38
CA ILE A 115 9.51 11.56 -0.65
C ILE A 115 10.86 11.67 0.05
N TYR A 116 11.77 10.75 -0.26
CA TYR A 116 13.18 10.89 0.07
C TYR A 116 13.87 11.62 -1.07
N ALA A 117 14.43 12.80 -0.80
CA ALA A 117 15.15 13.59 -1.78
C ALA A 117 16.17 14.52 -1.10
N PRO A 118 17.15 15.07 -1.84
CA PRO A 118 18.04 16.06 -1.29
C PRO A 118 17.30 17.33 -0.85
N PHE A 119 17.80 17.95 0.21
CA PHE A 119 17.32 19.21 0.75
C PHE A 119 18.48 20.04 1.31
N GLN A 120 18.26 21.35 1.45
CA GLN A 120 19.23 22.23 2.09
C GLN A 120 19.03 22.22 3.61
N ASN A 121 20.08 21.89 4.36
CA ASN A 121 20.00 21.87 5.80
C ASN A 121 19.99 23.30 6.36
N ILE A 122 18.87 23.72 6.95
CA ILE A 122 18.70 25.07 7.52
C ILE A 122 19.67 25.30 8.69
N SER A 123 20.06 24.24 9.41
CA SER A 123 21.01 24.30 10.53
C SER A 123 22.46 24.47 10.06
N ASN A 124 22.74 24.15 8.80
CA ASN A 124 24.04 24.38 8.17
C ASN A 124 23.86 24.88 6.72
N PRO A 125 23.45 26.14 6.52
CA PRO A 125 23.14 26.67 5.18
C PRO A 125 24.33 26.64 4.21
N ASN A 126 25.55 26.60 4.76
CA ASN A 126 26.82 26.55 4.02
C ASN A 126 27.39 25.12 3.91
N GLY A 127 26.71 24.12 4.47
CA GLY A 127 27.18 22.75 4.65
C GLY A 127 27.02 21.81 3.46
N GLY A 128 26.49 22.30 2.34
CA GLY A 128 26.04 21.46 1.23
C GLY A 128 24.60 20.99 1.40
N PHE A 129 24.21 20.00 0.60
CA PHE A 129 22.87 19.41 0.61
C PHE A 129 22.91 18.02 1.24
N ASP A 130 21.92 17.75 2.09
CA ASP A 130 21.73 16.46 2.74
C ASP A 130 20.57 15.72 2.07
N ASN A 131 20.56 14.39 2.14
CA ASN A 131 19.42 13.58 1.72
C ASN A 131 18.56 13.21 2.92
N GLY A 132 17.24 13.27 2.77
CA GLY A 132 16.35 12.91 3.85
C GLY A 132 14.90 12.80 3.41
N LEU A 133 14.09 12.28 4.33
CA LEU A 133 12.65 12.21 4.17
C LEU A 133 12.07 13.62 4.31
N LYS A 134 11.35 14.06 3.28
CA LYS A 134 10.46 15.23 3.37
C LYS A 134 9.28 14.92 4.31
N PRO A 135 8.60 15.95 4.85
CA PRO A 135 7.40 15.76 5.66
C PRO A 135 6.39 14.84 4.96
N TYR A 136 5.65 14.05 5.76
CA TYR A 136 4.61 13.16 5.24
C TYR A 136 3.51 13.95 4.54
N ILE A 137 3.09 13.48 3.37
CA ILE A 137 2.04 14.13 2.57
C ILE A 137 0.84 13.20 2.51
N TYR A 138 -0.29 13.66 3.08
CA TYR A 138 -1.56 12.96 3.02
C TYR A 138 -2.22 13.14 1.65
N TYR A 139 -2.91 12.11 1.16
CA TYR A 139 -3.77 12.24 0.00
C TYR A 139 -5.01 13.04 0.39
N SER A 140 -5.04 14.34 0.07
CA SER A 140 -6.07 15.24 0.62
C SER A 140 -6.65 16.18 -0.42
N ALA A 141 -7.91 16.56 -0.21
CA ALA A 141 -8.61 17.56 -1.00
C ALA A 141 -9.50 18.43 -0.10
N ARG A 142 -9.57 19.73 -0.40
CA ARG A 142 -10.43 20.68 0.34
C ARG A 142 -11.68 21.02 -0.47
N TYR A 143 -12.83 21.02 0.20
CA TYR A 143 -14.12 21.37 -0.35
C TYR A 143 -14.73 22.54 0.42
N GLN A 144 -15.23 23.53 -0.31
CA GLN A 144 -15.84 24.73 0.22
C GLN A 144 -17.16 25.04 -0.51
N LYS A 145 -18.27 24.99 0.23
CA LYS A 145 -19.62 25.33 -0.25
C LYS A 145 -20.43 26.02 0.85
N GLY A 146 -20.67 27.32 0.69
CA GLY A 146 -21.42 28.10 1.69
C GLY A 146 -20.75 28.05 3.07
N SER A 147 -21.45 27.50 4.07
CA SER A 147 -20.94 27.31 5.44
C SER A 147 -20.18 26.01 5.66
N THR A 148 -19.99 25.20 4.61
CA THR A 148 -19.19 23.97 4.65
C THR A 148 -17.80 24.26 4.10
N ASP A 149 -16.78 23.93 4.88
CA ASP A 149 -15.36 24.08 4.54
C ASP A 149 -14.61 22.93 5.22
N ILE A 150 -14.30 21.90 4.45
CA ILE A 150 -13.74 20.64 4.94
C ILE A 150 -12.52 20.23 4.15
N VAL A 151 -11.60 19.53 4.79
CA VAL A 151 -10.57 18.75 4.14
C VAL A 151 -10.89 17.28 4.32
N VAL A 152 -10.78 16.54 3.22
CA VAL A 152 -10.98 15.08 3.18
C VAL A 152 -9.65 14.45 2.85
N ASN A 153 -9.17 13.60 3.75
CA ASN A 153 -8.05 12.71 3.51
C ASN A 153 -8.58 11.38 2.97
N TYR A 154 -7.99 10.93 1.87
CA TYR A 154 -8.29 9.69 1.18
C TYR A 154 -7.22 8.64 1.49
N THR A 155 -7.58 7.37 1.32
CA THR A 155 -6.67 6.24 1.46
C THR A 155 -6.61 5.41 0.17
N LEU A 156 -5.78 4.37 0.16
CA LEU A 156 -5.73 3.36 -0.91
C LEU A 156 -6.99 2.48 -0.98
N ASP A 157 -7.94 2.60 -0.04
CA ASP A 157 -9.26 1.97 -0.09
C ASP A 157 -10.39 3.00 0.09
N ASN A 158 -11.55 2.55 0.57
CA ASN A 158 -12.74 3.37 0.81
C ASN A 158 -12.77 4.00 2.22
N TYR A 159 -11.67 4.01 2.97
CA TYR A 159 -11.58 4.76 4.23
C TYR A 159 -11.31 6.24 3.94
N ILE A 160 -12.01 7.13 4.63
CA ILE A 160 -11.70 8.57 4.57
C ILE A 160 -11.70 9.19 5.96
N THR A 161 -10.96 10.29 6.09
CA THR A 161 -11.00 11.15 7.26
C THR A 161 -11.44 12.55 6.84
N ILE A 162 -12.36 13.14 7.59
CA ILE A 162 -12.96 14.44 7.32
C ILE A 162 -12.71 15.34 8.52
N TYR A 163 -12.19 16.53 8.28
CA TYR A 163 -12.06 17.57 9.30
C TYR A 163 -12.40 18.94 8.73
N GLY A 164 -13.06 19.77 9.54
CA GLY A 164 -13.46 21.13 9.17
C GLY A 164 -14.89 21.44 9.56
N ASN A 165 -15.47 22.47 8.96
CA ASN A 165 -16.82 22.93 9.29
C ASN A 165 -17.85 22.32 8.34
N VAL A 166 -18.90 21.72 8.89
CA VAL A 166 -20.07 21.24 8.15
C VAL A 166 -21.29 21.99 8.68
N GLY A 167 -21.92 22.82 7.85
CA GLY A 167 -23.05 23.63 8.29
C GLY A 167 -22.72 24.59 9.44
N GLY A 168 -21.46 25.06 9.54
CA GLY A 168 -20.99 25.94 10.62
C GLY A 168 -20.53 25.25 11.91
N ASN A 169 -20.64 23.91 12.02
CA ASN A 169 -20.11 23.15 13.15
C ASN A 169 -18.82 22.45 12.77
N TYR A 170 -17.78 22.57 13.60
CA TYR A 170 -16.54 21.84 13.40
C TYR A 170 -16.75 20.36 13.67
N VAL A 171 -16.33 19.51 12.75
CA VAL A 171 -16.40 18.05 12.85
C VAL A 171 -15.04 17.46 12.54
N THR A 172 -14.70 16.38 13.24
CA THR A 172 -13.63 15.46 12.88
C THR A 172 -14.23 14.06 12.89
N ARG A 173 -14.29 13.40 11.74
CA ARG A 173 -14.87 12.05 11.62
C ARG A 173 -14.03 11.21 10.66
N SER A 174 -13.93 9.92 10.90
CA SER A 174 -13.29 9.00 9.96
C SER A 174 -14.02 7.66 9.94
N GLY A 175 -13.92 6.94 8.84
CA GLY A 175 -14.63 5.68 8.68
C GLY A 175 -14.57 5.13 7.26
N TYR A 176 -15.03 3.90 7.13
CA TYR A 176 -15.20 3.23 5.84
C TYR A 176 -16.48 3.71 5.16
N LEU A 177 -16.36 4.21 3.93
CA LEU A 177 -17.49 4.52 3.07
C LEU A 177 -17.96 3.27 2.35
N ILE A 178 -19.19 2.84 2.61
CA ILE A 178 -19.85 1.71 1.95
C ILE A 178 -21.27 2.12 1.59
N ASN A 179 -21.92 1.40 0.69
CA ASN A 179 -23.34 1.59 0.47
C ASN A 179 -24.16 1.25 1.74
N PRO A 180 -24.79 2.25 2.41
CA PRO A 180 -25.48 1.98 3.67
C PRO A 180 -26.73 1.10 3.50
N ASP A 181 -27.28 1.04 2.29
CA ASP A 181 -28.43 0.21 1.94
C ASP A 181 -28.08 -1.28 1.86
N ASP A 182 -26.79 -1.62 1.68
CA ASP A 182 -26.30 -3.01 1.69
C ASP A 182 -26.18 -3.60 3.09
N VAL A 183 -26.25 -2.78 4.14
CA VAL A 183 -26.12 -3.22 5.53
C VAL A 183 -27.48 -3.26 6.23
N VAL A 184 -27.85 -4.42 6.75
CA VAL A 184 -29.05 -4.61 7.58
C VAL A 184 -28.65 -5.00 8.99
N VAL A 185 -29.10 -4.23 9.99
CA VAL A 185 -28.80 -4.45 11.41
C VAL A 185 -30.10 -4.71 12.16
N ASN A 186 -30.22 -5.89 12.78
CA ASN A 186 -31.36 -6.31 13.60
C ASN A 186 -30.84 -6.86 14.94
N GLY A 187 -30.63 -5.97 15.93
CA GLY A 187 -29.95 -6.33 17.17
C GLY A 187 -28.52 -6.81 16.90
N ASP A 188 -28.18 -8.03 17.32
CA ASP A 188 -26.85 -8.64 17.13
C ASP A 188 -26.66 -9.31 15.76
N GLN A 189 -27.72 -9.37 14.94
CA GLN A 189 -27.65 -9.88 13.58
C GLN A 189 -27.30 -8.74 12.62
N VAL A 190 -26.16 -8.88 11.97
CA VAL A 190 -25.67 -7.95 10.95
C VAL A 190 -25.60 -8.71 9.63
N ARG A 191 -26.16 -8.12 8.58
CA ARG A 191 -26.04 -8.60 7.20
C ARG A 191 -25.41 -7.53 6.32
N TYR A 192 -24.59 -7.95 5.37
CA TYR A 192 -23.98 -7.08 4.35
C TYR A 192 -24.10 -7.74 2.97
N LYS A 193 -24.56 -6.98 1.96
CA LYS A 193 -24.83 -7.45 0.58
C LYS A 193 -25.65 -8.76 0.54
N GLY A 194 -26.61 -8.87 1.47
CA GLY A 194 -27.52 -10.01 1.63
C GLY A 194 -27.01 -11.16 2.51
N GLU A 195 -25.74 -11.17 2.90
CA GLU A 195 -25.10 -12.26 3.65
C GLU A 195 -24.97 -11.96 5.14
N GLU A 196 -25.06 -13.00 5.97
CA GLU A 196 -24.84 -12.88 7.41
C GLU A 196 -23.35 -12.66 7.74
N ILE A 197 -23.07 -11.69 8.60
CA ILE A 197 -21.75 -11.46 9.17
C ILE A 197 -21.63 -12.22 10.49
N ARG A 198 -20.71 -13.18 10.52
CA ARG A 198 -20.60 -14.15 11.62
C ARG A 198 -19.65 -13.65 12.70
N GLY A 199 -19.76 -14.22 13.89
CA GLY A 199 -18.66 -14.17 14.86
C GLY A 199 -17.66 -15.28 14.53
N GLU A 200 -16.38 -15.06 14.83
CA GLU A 200 -15.30 -15.98 14.47
C GLU A 200 -14.53 -16.44 15.70
N ASN A 201 -14.20 -17.73 15.74
CA ASN A 201 -13.29 -18.27 16.75
C ASN A 201 -11.89 -18.30 16.14
N LEU A 202 -11.08 -17.31 16.50
CA LEU A 202 -9.73 -17.14 15.96
C LEU A 202 -8.71 -17.81 16.88
N SER A 203 -7.68 -18.41 16.28
CA SER A 203 -6.55 -18.99 16.99
C SER A 203 -5.27 -18.84 16.18
N GLU A 204 -4.14 -18.71 16.87
CA GLU A 204 -2.80 -18.68 16.25
C GLU A 204 -1.73 -19.15 17.26
N VAL A 205 -0.55 -19.52 16.75
CA VAL A 205 0.65 -19.65 17.57
C VAL A 205 1.24 -18.26 17.82
N ASN A 206 1.62 -17.96 19.06
CA ASN A 206 2.18 -16.64 19.42
C ASN A 206 3.51 -16.74 20.18
N PHE A 207 4.08 -15.60 20.58
CA PHE A 207 5.38 -15.52 21.29
C PHE A 207 5.43 -16.28 22.62
N THR A 208 4.30 -16.66 23.21
CA THR A 208 4.24 -17.43 24.46
C THR A 208 4.10 -18.93 24.24
N THR A 209 3.68 -19.35 23.03
CA THR A 209 3.40 -20.76 22.71
C THR A 209 4.20 -21.30 21.52
N TYR A 210 5.10 -20.50 20.94
CA TYR A 210 5.86 -20.89 19.75
C TYR A 210 6.72 -22.15 19.94
N GLN A 211 7.28 -22.36 21.14
CA GLN A 211 8.11 -23.54 21.45
C GLN A 211 7.28 -24.84 21.43
N THR A 212 6.05 -24.78 21.94
CA THR A 212 5.13 -25.92 21.97
C THR A 212 4.29 -26.04 20.71
N LYS A 213 4.30 -25.01 19.85
CA LYS A 213 3.46 -24.87 18.65
C LYS A 213 1.97 -25.00 18.96
N THR A 214 1.57 -24.59 20.16
CA THR A 214 0.17 -24.62 20.59
C THR A 214 -0.55 -23.38 20.09
N GLU A 215 -1.61 -23.57 19.31
CA GLU A 215 -2.54 -22.49 18.97
C GLU A 215 -3.33 -22.05 20.20
N VAL A 216 -3.46 -20.74 20.37
CA VAL A 216 -4.24 -20.13 21.44
C VAL A 216 -5.33 -19.25 20.86
N PRO A 217 -6.57 -19.31 21.41
CA PRO A 217 -7.64 -18.44 20.95
C PRO A 217 -7.31 -16.96 21.19
N TYR A 218 -7.79 -16.09 20.31
CA TYR A 218 -7.66 -14.65 20.49
C TYR A 218 -8.87 -13.88 19.96
N ILE A 219 -9.02 -12.65 20.45
CA ILE A 219 -9.96 -11.65 19.95
C ILE A 219 -9.26 -10.31 19.79
N TYR A 220 -9.90 -9.39 19.09
CA TYR A 220 -9.48 -8.00 19.04
C TYR A 220 -10.27 -7.14 20.03
N VAL A 221 -9.57 -6.28 20.76
CA VAL A 221 -10.16 -5.33 21.71
C VAL A 221 -9.59 -3.94 21.47
N ASP A 222 -10.32 -2.92 21.91
CA ASP A 222 -9.85 -1.54 21.89
C ASP A 222 -8.76 -1.34 22.96
N ALA A 223 -7.62 -0.79 22.54
CA ALA A 223 -6.51 -0.41 23.39
C ALA A 223 -6.61 1.07 23.78
N GLU A 224 -5.84 1.49 24.81
CA GLU A 224 -5.85 2.86 25.35
C GLU A 224 -5.50 3.96 24.32
N ASN A 225 -4.90 3.60 23.18
CA ASN A 225 -4.51 4.51 22.10
C ASN A 225 -5.52 4.55 20.94
N ASN A 226 -6.76 4.08 21.15
CA ASN A 226 -7.82 3.96 20.14
C ASN A 226 -7.48 3.02 18.97
N GLN A 227 -6.42 2.22 19.09
CA GLN A 227 -6.08 1.14 18.18
C GLN A 227 -6.63 -0.19 18.70
N ARG A 228 -6.68 -1.18 17.81
CA ARG A 228 -7.18 -2.53 18.13
C ARG A 228 -6.00 -3.46 18.38
N GLU A 229 -6.02 -4.21 19.47
CA GLU A 229 -4.97 -5.18 19.80
C GLU A 229 -5.52 -6.60 19.95
N LYS A 230 -4.65 -7.60 19.71
CA LYS A 230 -4.97 -9.00 19.98
C LYS A 230 -4.84 -9.28 21.48
N VAL A 231 -5.88 -9.87 22.07
CA VAL A 231 -5.86 -10.43 23.42
C VAL A 231 -6.10 -11.93 23.33
N TYR A 232 -5.27 -12.70 24.00
CA TYR A 232 -5.21 -14.14 23.93
C TYR A 232 -5.84 -14.77 25.17
N TYR A 233 -6.48 -15.93 25.00
CA TYR A 233 -7.12 -16.67 26.07
C TYR A 233 -6.27 -17.88 26.48
N ASP A 234 -5.83 -17.91 27.74
CA ASP A 234 -5.14 -19.04 28.35
C ASP A 234 -6.15 -19.96 29.04
N SER A 235 -6.54 -21.03 28.35
CA SER A 235 -7.51 -22.02 28.86
C SER A 235 -7.02 -22.79 30.09
N SER A 236 -5.71 -22.88 30.32
CA SER A 236 -5.14 -23.57 31.48
C SER A 236 -5.26 -22.75 32.76
N ARG A 237 -5.19 -21.42 32.64
CA ARG A 237 -5.30 -20.48 33.76
C ARG A 237 -6.69 -19.85 33.86
N ASN A 238 -7.52 -20.00 32.83
CA ASN A 238 -8.80 -19.31 32.69
C ASN A 238 -8.61 -17.78 32.80
N THR A 239 -7.58 -17.25 32.12
CA THR A 239 -7.23 -15.83 32.12
C THR A 239 -6.93 -15.33 30.71
N TRP A 240 -7.12 -14.03 30.51
CA TRP A 240 -6.76 -13.33 29.28
C TRP A 240 -5.38 -12.66 29.44
N TYR A 241 -4.64 -12.55 28.35
CA TYR A 241 -3.35 -11.88 28.33
C TYR A 241 -3.07 -11.21 26.98
N ARG A 242 -2.25 -10.16 27.00
CA ARG A 242 -1.71 -9.49 25.81
C ARG A 242 -0.19 -9.68 25.74
N ILE A 243 0.38 -9.42 24.58
CA ILE A 243 1.82 -9.47 24.34
C ILE A 243 2.31 -8.03 24.20
N SER A 244 3.22 -7.61 25.07
CA SER A 244 3.80 -6.28 25.01
C SER A 244 4.70 -6.09 23.79
N ILE A 245 5.06 -4.84 23.51
CA ILE A 245 6.06 -4.46 22.51
C ILE A 245 7.38 -5.22 22.72
N ASP A 246 7.80 -5.36 23.99
CA ASP A 246 8.99 -6.12 24.40
C ASP A 246 8.78 -7.64 24.40
N ARG A 247 7.68 -8.12 23.80
CA ARG A 247 7.34 -9.54 23.64
C ARG A 247 7.10 -10.27 24.95
N LYS A 248 6.64 -9.56 25.98
CA LYS A 248 6.32 -10.13 27.29
C LYS A 248 4.82 -10.34 27.43
N ARG A 249 4.44 -11.44 28.07
CA ARG A 249 3.07 -11.67 28.49
C ARG A 249 2.67 -10.65 29.57
N ILE A 250 1.55 -9.98 29.37
CA ILE A 250 0.90 -9.12 30.36
C ILE A 250 -0.51 -9.67 30.56
N ASP A 251 -0.80 -10.15 31.78
CA ASP A 251 -2.15 -10.63 32.09
C ASP A 251 -3.14 -9.45 32.11
N VAL A 252 -4.31 -9.66 31.51
CA VAL A 252 -5.42 -8.70 31.48
C VAL A 252 -6.13 -8.71 32.83
N LYS A 253 -6.51 -7.52 33.32
CA LYS A 253 -7.21 -7.40 34.60
C LYS A 253 -8.60 -8.04 34.50
N PRO A 254 -9.10 -8.72 35.55
CA PRO A 254 -10.43 -9.35 35.53
C PRO A 254 -11.57 -8.40 35.17
N ASP A 255 -11.52 -7.15 35.63
CA ASP A 255 -12.57 -6.14 35.36
C ASP A 255 -12.64 -5.77 33.88
N GLU A 256 -11.49 -5.71 33.19
CA GLU A 256 -11.40 -5.45 31.76
C GLU A 256 -11.92 -6.66 30.95
N ALA A 257 -11.52 -7.87 31.37
CA ALA A 257 -11.87 -9.12 30.70
C ALA A 257 -13.32 -9.59 30.96
N ALA A 258 -14.09 -8.91 31.82
CA ALA A 258 -15.40 -9.36 32.28
C ALA A 258 -16.40 -9.64 31.15
N ASN A 259 -16.28 -8.92 30.03
CA ASN A 259 -17.16 -9.04 28.86
C ASN A 259 -16.50 -9.75 27.67
N PHE A 260 -15.27 -10.23 27.81
CA PHE A 260 -14.58 -10.91 26.72
C PHE A 260 -15.17 -12.31 26.50
N THR A 261 -15.35 -12.66 25.23
CA THR A 261 -15.73 -14.01 24.81
C THR A 261 -14.70 -14.52 23.82
N VAL A 262 -14.56 -15.84 23.65
CA VAL A 262 -13.63 -16.42 22.67
C VAL A 262 -14.10 -16.28 21.21
N THR A 263 -15.24 -15.62 20.99
CA THR A 263 -15.79 -15.34 19.67
C THR A 263 -15.59 -13.86 19.36
N ASP A 264 -14.76 -13.59 18.37
CA ASP A 264 -14.50 -12.24 17.87
C ASP A 264 -15.72 -11.74 17.06
N THR A 265 -16.11 -10.48 17.29
CA THR A 265 -17.25 -9.85 16.63
C THR A 265 -16.87 -8.57 15.86
N SER A 266 -15.57 -8.35 15.65
CA SER A 266 -15.01 -7.17 14.96
C SER A 266 -15.71 -6.86 13.63
N ALA A 267 -15.97 -7.90 12.82
CA ALA A 267 -16.61 -7.74 11.53
C ALA A 267 -18.03 -7.16 11.64
N LYS A 268 -18.77 -7.49 12.70
CA LYS A 268 -20.12 -6.93 12.90
C LYS A 268 -20.05 -5.44 13.22
N GLU A 269 -19.14 -5.05 14.10
CA GLU A 269 -18.95 -3.64 14.47
C GLU A 269 -18.43 -2.82 13.29
N TYR A 270 -17.54 -3.39 12.47
CA TYR A 270 -17.11 -2.80 11.20
C TYR A 270 -18.28 -2.32 10.33
N TYR A 271 -19.23 -3.21 10.00
CA TYR A 271 -20.34 -2.86 9.11
C TYR A 271 -21.36 -1.94 9.79
N LYS A 272 -21.53 -2.02 11.12
CA LYS A 272 -22.38 -1.08 11.87
C LYS A 272 -21.82 0.34 11.80
N GLU A 273 -20.55 0.51 12.14
CA GLU A 273 -19.86 1.81 12.12
C GLU A 273 -19.74 2.36 10.69
N ALA A 274 -19.41 1.51 9.71
CA ALA A 274 -19.33 1.91 8.31
C ALA A 274 -20.70 2.37 7.77
N LYS A 275 -21.79 1.69 8.14
CA LYS A 275 -23.16 2.13 7.80
C LYS A 275 -23.48 3.49 8.41
N GLU A 276 -23.20 3.68 9.69
CA GLU A 276 -23.45 4.95 10.39
C GLU A 276 -22.66 6.09 9.75
N PHE A 277 -21.36 5.89 9.54
CA PHE A 277 -20.47 6.86 8.91
C PHE A 277 -20.93 7.21 7.50
N SER A 278 -21.25 6.21 6.67
CA SER A 278 -21.69 6.42 5.29
C SER A 278 -23.03 7.15 5.21
N THR A 279 -23.95 6.84 6.13
CA THR A 279 -25.23 7.55 6.25
C THR A 279 -25.01 9.02 6.61
N TRP A 280 -24.09 9.29 7.54
CA TRP A 280 -23.73 10.66 7.92
C TRP A 280 -23.09 11.42 6.75
N VAL A 281 -22.13 10.81 6.04
CA VAL A 281 -21.45 11.41 4.89
C VAL A 281 -22.47 11.72 3.78
N LYS A 282 -23.32 10.76 3.42
CA LYS A 282 -24.38 10.97 2.41
C LYS A 282 -25.32 12.12 2.80
N SER A 283 -25.72 12.19 4.06
CA SER A 283 -26.67 13.20 4.55
C SER A 283 -26.08 14.62 4.59
N ASN A 284 -24.80 14.76 4.94
CA ASN A 284 -24.17 16.05 5.17
C ASN A 284 -23.32 16.54 3.99
N LEU A 285 -22.69 15.63 3.28
CA LEU A 285 -21.72 15.91 2.22
C LEU A 285 -22.19 15.41 0.85
N GLY A 286 -23.27 14.63 0.76
CA GLY A 286 -23.77 14.08 -0.50
C GLY A 286 -24.18 15.13 -1.53
N GLY A 287 -24.40 16.39 -1.12
CA GLY A 287 -24.63 17.53 -2.01
C GLY A 287 -23.38 18.26 -2.51
N LEU A 288 -22.18 17.85 -2.07
CA LEU A 288 -20.92 18.38 -2.56
C LEU A 288 -20.57 17.75 -3.91
N THR A 289 -20.02 18.58 -4.78
CA THR A 289 -19.59 18.23 -6.13
C THR A 289 -18.13 18.59 -6.35
N LEU A 290 -17.54 18.16 -7.45
CA LEU A 290 -16.18 18.56 -7.82
C LEU A 290 -16.03 20.08 -8.01
N ASN A 291 -17.11 20.80 -8.38
CA ASN A 291 -17.12 22.27 -8.40
C ASN A 291 -16.83 22.90 -7.04
N ASP A 292 -17.23 22.22 -5.97
CA ASP A 292 -17.08 22.73 -4.60
C ASP A 292 -15.64 22.55 -4.09
N MET A 293 -14.72 21.98 -4.87
CA MET A 293 -13.29 21.96 -4.54
C MET A 293 -12.66 23.36 -4.66
N THR A 294 -11.60 23.62 -3.88
CA THR A 294 -10.87 24.90 -4.01
C THR A 294 -10.22 25.04 -5.39
N GLU A 295 -10.00 26.28 -5.83
CA GLU A 295 -9.38 26.54 -7.14
C GLU A 295 -7.99 25.91 -7.25
N GLU A 296 -7.19 25.94 -6.16
CA GLU A 296 -5.87 25.31 -6.15
C GLU A 296 -5.99 23.80 -6.41
N ALA A 297 -6.93 23.12 -5.73
CA ALA A 297 -7.13 21.69 -5.91
C ALA A 297 -7.64 21.35 -7.32
N LYS A 298 -8.49 22.19 -7.91
CA LYS A 298 -8.98 22.00 -9.29
C LYS A 298 -7.88 22.19 -10.33
N GLU A 299 -7.01 23.18 -10.12
CA GLU A 299 -5.85 23.43 -10.98
C GLU A 299 -4.87 22.26 -10.94
N GLU A 300 -4.53 21.77 -9.75
CA GLU A 300 -3.66 20.60 -9.57
C GLU A 300 -4.24 19.36 -10.28
N LEU A 301 -5.55 19.12 -10.18
CA LEU A 301 -6.22 17.97 -10.80
C LEU A 301 -6.46 18.11 -12.30
N GLY A 302 -6.11 19.25 -12.92
CA GLY A 302 -6.36 19.50 -14.34
C GLY A 302 -7.85 19.46 -14.72
N ILE A 303 -8.76 19.74 -13.76
CA ILE A 303 -10.21 19.70 -13.98
C ILE A 303 -10.63 20.93 -14.79
N ASN A 304 -10.58 20.80 -16.12
CA ASN A 304 -10.90 21.89 -17.07
C ASN A 304 -12.22 21.67 -17.85
N GLY A 305 -12.98 20.61 -17.53
CA GLY A 305 -14.20 20.22 -18.26
C GLY A 305 -15.47 20.38 -17.43
N THR A 306 -16.56 20.84 -18.06
CA THR A 306 -17.88 21.03 -17.42
C THR A 306 -18.58 19.73 -17.02
N GLU A 307 -18.21 18.59 -17.59
CA GLU A 307 -18.96 17.32 -17.46
C GLU A 307 -18.72 16.59 -16.13
N LYS A 308 -17.49 16.57 -15.60
CA LYS A 308 -17.18 15.95 -14.29
C LYS A 308 -17.50 16.85 -13.09
N LEU A 309 -17.60 18.16 -13.33
CA LEU A 309 -17.73 19.16 -12.27
C LEU A 309 -19.03 19.03 -11.43
N SER A 310 -20.08 18.42 -11.99
CA SER A 310 -21.36 18.17 -11.31
C SER A 310 -21.46 16.84 -10.55
N ASP A 311 -20.40 16.02 -10.58
CA ASP A 311 -20.43 14.70 -9.96
C ASP A 311 -20.47 14.80 -8.44
N HIS A 312 -21.42 14.08 -7.84
CA HIS A 312 -21.65 14.09 -6.38
C HIS A 312 -20.83 12.98 -5.72
N VAL A 313 -19.55 13.27 -5.47
CA VAL A 313 -18.55 12.31 -4.96
C VAL A 313 -19.03 11.56 -3.72
N PHE A 314 -19.66 12.26 -2.77
CA PHE A 314 -20.07 11.71 -1.48
C PHE A 314 -21.53 11.22 -1.44
N ASN A 315 -22.25 11.24 -2.56
CA ASN A 315 -23.59 10.67 -2.64
C ASN A 315 -23.52 9.16 -2.89
N VAL A 316 -23.34 8.41 -1.81
CA VAL A 316 -23.20 6.95 -1.85
C VAL A 316 -24.53 6.28 -2.21
N SER A 317 -24.49 5.36 -3.19
CA SER A 317 -25.64 4.60 -3.71
C SER A 317 -25.17 3.42 -4.54
N ASP A 318 -26.07 2.56 -5.03
CA ASP A 318 -25.74 1.45 -5.93
C ASP A 318 -24.98 1.89 -7.20
N SER A 319 -25.24 3.11 -7.71
CA SER A 319 -24.54 3.67 -8.87
C SER A 319 -23.23 4.41 -8.54
N ASN A 320 -22.93 4.58 -7.25
CA ASN A 320 -21.73 5.23 -6.74
C ASN A 320 -21.30 4.53 -5.45
N ASP A 321 -21.14 3.20 -5.51
CA ASP A 321 -20.68 2.38 -4.40
C ASP A 321 -19.16 2.56 -4.26
N PRO A 322 -18.66 3.11 -3.15
CA PRO A 322 -17.23 3.35 -2.92
C PRO A 322 -16.34 2.10 -3.03
N GLU A 323 -16.93 0.90 -2.91
CA GLU A 323 -16.21 -0.38 -3.05
C GLU A 323 -16.10 -0.84 -4.51
N GLU A 324 -16.85 -0.23 -5.43
CA GLU A 324 -16.80 -0.53 -6.86
C GLU A 324 -15.71 0.28 -7.56
N ALA A 325 -14.89 -0.40 -8.35
CA ALA A 325 -13.74 0.20 -9.02
C ALA A 325 -14.12 1.33 -9.99
N ALA A 326 -15.31 1.26 -10.58
CA ALA A 326 -15.83 2.22 -11.56
C ALA A 326 -16.74 3.29 -10.94
N SER A 327 -16.81 3.39 -9.61
CA SER A 327 -17.63 4.41 -8.94
C SER A 327 -17.05 5.81 -9.08
N ILE A 328 -17.91 6.83 -9.04
CA ILE A 328 -17.52 8.24 -9.04
C ILE A 328 -16.58 8.52 -7.87
N PHE A 329 -16.87 7.96 -6.69
CA PHE A 329 -16.00 8.05 -5.53
C PHE A 329 -14.60 7.51 -5.81
N ASN A 330 -14.50 6.31 -6.38
CA ASN A 330 -13.22 5.66 -6.62
C ASN A 330 -12.39 6.37 -7.71
N ASP A 331 -13.03 6.80 -8.80
CA ASP A 331 -12.40 7.60 -9.85
C ASP A 331 -11.83 8.91 -9.29
N HIS A 332 -12.60 9.56 -8.41
CA HIS A 332 -12.18 10.79 -7.76
C HIS A 332 -11.01 10.57 -6.80
N ARG A 333 -11.14 9.58 -5.91
CA ARG A 333 -10.08 9.16 -4.98
C ARG A 333 -8.76 8.90 -5.71
N ARG A 334 -8.80 8.12 -6.78
CA ARG A 334 -7.64 7.80 -7.63
C ARG A 334 -7.02 9.05 -8.24
N SER A 335 -7.85 10.00 -8.69
CA SER A 335 -7.38 11.28 -9.23
C SER A 335 -6.67 12.13 -8.18
N ILE A 336 -7.22 12.24 -6.95
CA ILE A 336 -6.57 12.94 -5.82
C ILE A 336 -5.19 12.36 -5.54
N ILE A 337 -5.09 11.03 -5.40
CA ILE A 337 -3.84 10.34 -5.06
C ILE A 337 -2.79 10.56 -6.16
N LYS A 338 -3.17 10.30 -7.42
CA LYS A 338 -2.29 10.46 -8.60
C LYS A 338 -1.73 11.88 -8.67
N THR A 339 -2.60 12.88 -8.68
CA THR A 339 -2.22 14.29 -8.78
C THR A 339 -1.37 14.73 -7.59
N SER A 340 -1.69 14.29 -6.37
CA SER A 340 -0.88 14.63 -5.19
C SER A 340 0.57 14.16 -5.38
N ILE A 341 0.76 12.89 -5.78
CA ILE A 341 2.08 12.31 -6.02
C ILE A 341 2.80 13.05 -7.16
N GLU A 342 2.13 13.29 -8.29
CA GLU A 342 2.69 13.99 -9.44
C GLU A 342 3.19 15.39 -9.10
N THR A 343 2.35 16.21 -8.47
CA THR A 343 2.66 17.60 -8.11
C THR A 343 3.85 17.69 -7.15
N ASN A 344 3.83 16.89 -6.09
CA ASN A 344 4.87 16.94 -5.06
C ASN A 344 6.20 16.32 -5.53
N LEU A 345 6.14 15.27 -6.35
CA LEU A 345 7.33 14.70 -6.97
C LEU A 345 7.94 15.67 -7.99
N ALA A 346 7.14 16.33 -8.82
CA ALA A 346 7.61 17.36 -9.75
C ALA A 346 8.29 18.52 -9.00
N ALA A 347 7.69 18.97 -7.88
CA ALA A 347 8.30 19.97 -7.01
C ALA A 347 9.63 19.49 -6.40
N ALA A 348 9.72 18.23 -5.96
CA ALA A 348 10.95 17.63 -5.45
C ALA A 348 12.06 17.56 -6.51
N ILE A 349 11.73 17.14 -7.74
CA ILE A 349 12.67 17.08 -8.87
C ILE A 349 13.09 18.49 -9.31
N ALA A 350 12.18 19.46 -9.32
CA ALA A 350 12.52 20.86 -9.59
C ALA A 350 13.50 21.41 -8.53
N GLY A 351 13.27 21.09 -7.25
CA GLY A 351 14.22 21.36 -6.17
C GLY A 351 15.57 20.69 -6.43
N TYR A 352 15.59 19.41 -6.81
CA TYR A 352 16.81 18.70 -7.18
C TYR A 352 17.59 19.39 -8.29
N ASN A 353 16.93 19.82 -9.36
CA ASN A 353 17.57 20.53 -10.47
C ASN A 353 18.24 21.84 -10.03
N SER A 354 17.65 22.55 -9.07
CA SER A 354 18.27 23.75 -8.51
C SER A 354 19.55 23.42 -7.73
N ILE A 355 19.58 22.27 -7.06
CA ILE A 355 20.71 21.76 -6.29
C ILE A 355 21.82 21.24 -7.22
N SER A 356 21.45 20.47 -8.24
CA SER A 356 22.37 19.80 -9.14
C SER A 356 23.14 20.81 -10.02
N GLN A 357 22.51 21.93 -10.37
CA GLN A 357 23.15 23.07 -11.05
C GLN A 357 24.22 23.75 -10.19
N VAL A 358 24.07 23.75 -8.87
CA VAL A 358 25.10 24.27 -7.93
C VAL A 358 26.31 23.34 -7.87
N ASN A 359 26.15 22.05 -8.19
CA ASN A 359 27.18 21.02 -8.15
C ASN A 359 27.79 20.67 -9.53
N ASP A 360 27.77 21.62 -10.48
CA ASP A 360 28.34 21.49 -11.84
C ASP A 360 27.75 20.37 -12.72
N THR A 361 26.55 19.86 -12.42
CA THR A 361 25.85 18.95 -13.34
C THR A 361 25.02 19.76 -14.34
N THR A 362 25.26 19.54 -15.64
CA THR A 362 24.50 20.15 -16.75
C THR A 362 23.24 19.36 -17.12
N TYR A 363 23.00 18.23 -16.45
CA TYR A 363 21.87 17.36 -16.69
C TYR A 363 20.61 17.91 -16.00
N ASN A 364 19.50 17.93 -16.74
CA ASN A 364 18.19 18.37 -16.23
C ASN A 364 17.30 17.15 -15.98
N PHE A 365 17.05 16.87 -14.71
CA PHE A 365 16.23 15.77 -14.22
C PHE A 365 14.75 16.04 -14.52
N LYS A 366 14.01 15.00 -14.88
CA LYS A 366 12.60 15.12 -15.29
C LYS A 366 11.75 14.04 -14.63
N MET A 367 10.50 14.36 -14.37
CA MET A 367 9.52 13.36 -13.96
C MET A 367 9.23 12.44 -15.15
N PRO A 368 9.30 11.10 -14.99
CA PRO A 368 8.87 10.18 -16.04
C PRO A 368 7.34 10.18 -16.16
N ILE A 369 6.86 9.81 -17.35
CA ILE A 369 5.43 9.65 -17.60
C ILE A 369 5.08 8.19 -17.29
N LEU A 370 4.37 7.98 -16.18
CA LEU A 370 3.89 6.66 -15.80
C LEU A 370 2.64 6.28 -16.62
N GLN A 371 2.57 5.02 -17.04
CA GLN A 371 1.43 4.45 -17.75
C GLN A 371 0.26 4.19 -16.80
N GLU A 372 -0.96 4.01 -17.33
CA GLU A 372 -2.16 3.78 -16.50
C GLU A 372 -2.10 2.47 -15.70
N ASP A 373 -1.49 1.42 -16.23
CA ASP A 373 -1.28 0.14 -15.54
C ASP A 373 -0.23 0.23 -14.42
N GLU A 374 0.75 1.13 -14.57
CA GLU A 374 1.70 1.46 -13.50
C GLU A 374 1.02 2.29 -12.40
N TRP A 375 0.12 3.20 -12.78
CA TRP A 375 -0.73 3.91 -11.82
C TRP A 375 -1.68 2.96 -11.10
N ASP A 376 -2.28 1.97 -11.78
CA ASP A 376 -3.10 0.94 -11.14
C ASP A 376 -2.32 0.20 -10.04
N GLN A 377 -1.03 -0.08 -10.25
CA GLN A 377 -0.18 -0.69 -9.22
C GLN A 377 0.01 0.23 -8.01
N ILE A 378 0.34 1.51 -8.24
CA ILE A 378 0.60 2.50 -7.19
C ILE A 378 -0.67 2.83 -6.40
N LEU A 379 -1.81 2.97 -7.08
CA LEU A 379 -3.07 3.43 -6.49
C LEU A 379 -3.80 2.35 -5.68
N ASN A 380 -3.41 1.09 -5.85
CA ASN A 380 -4.00 -0.05 -5.15
C ASN A 380 -3.00 -0.78 -4.25
N ASN A 381 -1.76 -0.29 -4.09
CA ASN A 381 -0.77 -0.92 -3.24
C ASN A 381 0.18 0.11 -2.60
N VAL A 382 0.60 -0.16 -1.37
CA VAL A 382 1.82 0.43 -0.82
C VAL A 382 2.97 0.10 -1.77
N SER A 383 3.72 1.09 -2.25
CA SER A 383 4.70 0.89 -3.32
C SER A 383 5.94 1.76 -3.11
N VAL A 384 7.09 1.26 -3.55
CA VAL A 384 8.35 2.01 -3.61
C VAL A 384 8.65 2.34 -5.07
N ILE A 385 8.85 3.63 -5.33
CA ILE A 385 9.22 4.14 -6.65
C ILE A 385 10.62 4.72 -6.55
N SER A 386 11.52 4.26 -7.40
CA SER A 386 12.89 4.77 -7.48
C SER A 386 13.16 5.41 -8.85
N PHE A 387 14.01 6.43 -8.85
CA PHE A 387 14.42 7.12 -10.07
C PHE A 387 15.94 7.08 -10.19
N LEU A 388 16.44 6.78 -11.38
CA LEU A 388 17.87 6.81 -11.70
C LEU A 388 18.07 7.51 -13.04
N GLN A 389 18.66 8.70 -13.02
CA GLN A 389 18.74 9.59 -14.17
C GLN A 389 20.11 10.25 -14.30
N GLY A 390 20.47 10.67 -15.51
CA GLY A 390 21.66 11.48 -15.75
C GLY A 390 22.97 10.70 -15.85
N ILE A 391 22.94 9.37 -15.86
CA ILE A 391 24.14 8.55 -16.10
C ILE A 391 24.46 8.56 -17.61
N PRO A 392 25.67 8.97 -18.05
CA PRO A 392 26.03 8.95 -19.46
C PRO A 392 26.07 7.51 -20.02
N ILE A 393 25.31 7.22 -21.07
CA ILE A 393 25.28 5.94 -21.78
C ILE A 393 25.57 6.15 -23.28
N LYS A 394 26.86 6.12 -23.64
CA LYS A 394 27.35 6.39 -25.01
C LYS A 394 26.87 7.76 -25.52
N ASN A 395 25.84 7.78 -26.36
CA ASN A 395 25.36 8.98 -27.06
C ASN A 395 24.13 9.62 -26.39
N LYS A 396 23.64 9.09 -25.27
CA LYS A 396 22.50 9.65 -24.52
C LYS A 396 22.72 9.52 -23.02
N TYR A 397 21.79 10.05 -22.23
CA TYR A 397 21.74 9.82 -20.78
C TYR A 397 20.73 8.71 -20.48
N TYR A 398 21.02 7.92 -19.45
CA TYR A 398 20.12 6.92 -18.90
C TYR A 398 19.13 7.61 -17.98
N ASN A 399 17.84 7.30 -18.17
CA ASN A 399 16.71 7.83 -17.40
C ASN A 399 15.72 6.70 -17.17
N GLY A 400 15.93 5.95 -16.10
CA GLY A 400 15.05 4.85 -15.69
C GLY A 400 14.32 5.18 -14.39
N TYR A 401 13.24 4.44 -14.19
CA TYR A 401 12.51 4.38 -12.93
C TYR A 401 12.10 2.93 -12.68
N SER A 402 11.81 2.60 -11.43
CA SER A 402 11.31 1.29 -11.04
C SER A 402 10.18 1.44 -10.04
N ILE A 403 9.13 0.63 -10.19
CA ILE A 403 7.97 0.59 -9.30
C ILE A 403 7.88 -0.82 -8.75
N MET A 404 7.91 -0.94 -7.43
CA MET A 404 7.79 -2.23 -6.75
C MET A 404 6.69 -2.14 -5.68
N THR A 405 5.67 -2.99 -5.80
CA THR A 405 4.56 -3.07 -4.85
C THR A 405 4.96 -3.83 -3.60
N ASN A 406 4.65 -3.28 -2.43
CA ASN A 406 4.71 -3.94 -1.14
C ASN A 406 3.36 -4.60 -0.80
N ASN A 407 3.22 -5.87 -1.17
CA ASN A 407 2.05 -6.69 -0.84
C ASN A 407 2.10 -7.35 0.56
N LYS A 408 3.10 -7.04 1.38
CA LYS A 408 3.26 -7.57 2.75
C LYS A 408 3.43 -6.41 3.72
N ASN A 409 2.36 -5.62 3.84
CA ASN A 409 2.32 -4.43 4.67
C ASN A 409 1.16 -4.53 5.68
N ARG A 410 1.28 -3.81 6.80
CA ARG A 410 0.30 -3.90 7.90
C ARG A 410 -0.88 -2.92 7.78
N GLU A 411 -0.81 -1.98 6.85
CA GLU A 411 -1.70 -0.81 6.79
C GLU A 411 -2.83 -0.98 5.77
N PHE A 412 -2.49 -1.54 4.62
CA PHE A 412 -3.38 -1.79 3.51
C PHE A 412 -3.71 -3.28 3.41
N ILE A 413 -5.00 -3.57 3.35
CA ILE A 413 -5.48 -4.92 3.11
C ILE A 413 -5.93 -4.99 1.68
N ASP A 414 -5.11 -5.62 0.85
CA ASP A 414 -5.56 -6.02 -0.46
C ASP A 414 -6.64 -7.12 -0.30
N PRO A 415 -7.84 -6.91 -0.84
CA PRO A 415 -8.89 -7.93 -0.86
C PRO A 415 -8.43 -9.28 -1.45
N HIS A 416 -7.43 -9.29 -2.34
CA HIS A 416 -6.86 -10.49 -2.96
C HIS A 416 -5.90 -11.27 -2.06
N PHE A 417 -5.42 -10.67 -0.96
CA PHE A 417 -4.43 -11.29 -0.06
C PHE A 417 -5.04 -11.82 1.25
N ILE A 418 -6.35 -12.13 1.23
CA ILE A 418 -7.00 -12.94 2.26
C ILE A 418 -7.00 -14.40 1.83
N TYR A 419 -6.46 -15.25 2.69
CA TYR A 419 -6.43 -16.70 2.52
C TYR A 419 -7.29 -17.39 3.57
N PHE A 420 -7.87 -18.52 3.20
CA PHE A 420 -8.86 -19.23 3.98
C PHE A 420 -8.33 -20.60 4.39
N VAL A 421 -8.58 -20.96 5.65
CA VAL A 421 -8.26 -22.28 6.21
C VAL A 421 -9.55 -22.96 6.62
N ASP A 422 -9.76 -24.20 6.18
CA ASP A 422 -10.87 -25.04 6.64
C ASP A 422 -10.51 -25.66 7.99
N LYS A 423 -11.04 -25.10 9.06
CA LYS A 423 -10.78 -25.59 10.43
C LYS A 423 -11.46 -26.93 10.76
N SER A 424 -12.23 -27.50 9.85
CA SER A 424 -12.80 -28.85 9.98
C SER A 424 -12.12 -29.92 9.15
N SER A 425 -11.24 -29.51 8.24
CA SER A 425 -10.46 -30.44 7.43
C SER A 425 -9.18 -30.86 8.16
N SER A 426 -8.70 -32.08 7.89
CA SER A 426 -7.33 -32.47 8.23
C SER A 426 -6.30 -31.91 7.24
N GLU A 427 -6.78 -31.26 6.17
CA GLU A 427 -5.92 -30.58 5.21
C GLU A 427 -5.31 -29.34 5.85
N ASN A 428 -4.02 -29.43 6.20
CA ASN A 428 -3.24 -28.34 6.78
C ASN A 428 -2.79 -27.37 5.68
N LYS A 429 -3.74 -26.77 4.95
CA LYS A 429 -3.46 -25.81 3.88
C LYS A 429 -4.32 -24.56 3.95
N PHE A 430 -3.77 -23.48 3.42
CA PHE A 430 -4.54 -22.27 3.14
C PHE A 430 -4.84 -22.15 1.64
N HIS A 431 -6.01 -21.60 1.34
CA HIS A 431 -6.57 -21.46 0.01
C HIS A 431 -6.91 -20.00 -0.27
N ASN A 432 -6.95 -19.60 -1.52
CA ASN A 432 -7.62 -18.34 -1.88
C ASN A 432 -9.14 -18.56 -1.97
N ILE A 433 -9.91 -17.48 -2.06
CA ILE A 433 -11.37 -17.56 -2.07
C ILE A 433 -11.92 -18.40 -3.23
N GLN A 434 -11.25 -18.42 -4.39
CA GLN A 434 -11.69 -19.18 -5.55
C GLN A 434 -11.70 -20.69 -5.35
N ASP A 435 -10.92 -21.21 -4.39
CA ASP A 435 -10.87 -22.64 -4.05
C ASP A 435 -11.67 -22.97 -2.78
N VAL A 436 -12.32 -21.98 -2.17
CA VAL A 436 -13.17 -22.18 -0.99
C VAL A 436 -14.43 -22.93 -1.40
N THR A 437 -14.75 -23.99 -0.68
CA THR A 437 -15.97 -24.77 -0.90
C THR A 437 -17.12 -24.22 -0.07
N ASN A 438 -18.36 -24.55 -0.43
CA ASN A 438 -19.56 -24.07 0.27
C ASN A 438 -19.80 -24.74 1.65
N THR A 439 -18.74 -25.06 2.38
CA THR A 439 -18.75 -25.58 3.76
C THR A 439 -18.71 -24.44 4.78
N THR A 440 -18.97 -24.71 6.06
CA THR A 440 -19.25 -23.67 7.07
C THR A 440 -18.06 -23.27 7.96
N ASN A 441 -16.90 -23.93 7.85
CA ASN A 441 -15.81 -23.82 8.85
C ASN A 441 -14.54 -23.14 8.31
N TRP A 442 -14.68 -22.35 7.25
CA TRP A 442 -13.58 -21.54 6.73
C TRP A 442 -13.36 -20.31 7.61
N VAL A 443 -12.11 -20.04 7.93
CA VAL A 443 -11.67 -18.80 8.58
C VAL A 443 -10.65 -18.13 7.67
N GLY A 444 -10.88 -16.86 7.34
CA GLY A 444 -9.94 -16.07 6.55
C GLY A 444 -8.82 -15.51 7.43
N TYR A 445 -7.63 -15.31 6.88
CA TYR A 445 -6.46 -14.67 7.52
C TYR A 445 -5.69 -13.89 6.46
N ARG A 446 -4.90 -12.89 6.87
CA ARG A 446 -4.07 -12.13 5.91
C ARG A 446 -2.89 -12.98 5.48
N ASN A 447 -2.36 -12.70 4.28
CA ASN A 447 -1.10 -13.27 3.81
C ASN A 447 0.06 -13.17 4.82
N LEU A 448 0.07 -12.08 5.60
CA LEU A 448 1.04 -11.80 6.67
C LEU A 448 0.98 -12.78 7.84
N ASP A 449 -0.18 -13.40 8.09
CA ASP A 449 -0.37 -14.30 9.24
C ASP A 449 0.28 -15.67 9.00
N PHE A 450 0.53 -16.02 7.74
CA PHE A 450 1.30 -17.20 7.31
C PHE A 450 2.81 -16.92 7.17
N ASN A 451 3.27 -15.71 7.47
CA ASN A 451 4.70 -15.39 7.37
C ASN A 451 5.45 -15.70 8.67
N ARG A 452 6.69 -16.16 8.50
CA ARG A 452 7.61 -16.48 9.59
C ARG A 452 7.93 -15.23 10.41
N ARG A 453 7.76 -15.32 11.73
CA ARG A 453 8.10 -14.29 12.71
C ARG A 453 9.44 -14.63 13.37
N LYS A 454 10.25 -13.61 13.66
CA LYS A 454 11.54 -13.72 14.35
C LYS A 454 11.38 -13.54 15.85
N VAL A 455 11.99 -14.40 16.66
CA VAL A 455 12.16 -14.25 18.12
C VAL A 455 13.65 -14.08 18.41
N VAL A 456 14.05 -12.97 19.04
CA VAL A 456 15.44 -12.74 19.45
C VAL A 456 15.51 -13.00 20.95
N ASN A 457 16.35 -13.97 21.35
CA ASN A 457 16.66 -14.22 22.74
C ASN A 457 17.96 -13.49 23.08
N SER A 458 17.83 -12.30 23.71
CA SER A 458 18.97 -11.45 24.06
C SER A 458 19.93 -12.11 25.06
N ASP A 459 19.46 -13.07 25.85
CA ASP A 459 20.26 -13.75 26.87
C ASP A 459 21.14 -14.86 26.29
N GLU A 460 20.75 -15.44 25.15
CA GLU A 460 21.43 -16.57 24.51
C GLU A 460 22.12 -16.20 23.18
N ASP A 461 21.96 -14.96 22.69
CA ASP A 461 22.35 -14.51 21.35
C ASP A 461 21.81 -15.44 20.23
N THR A 462 20.66 -16.07 20.48
CA THR A 462 19.99 -16.96 19.55
C THR A 462 18.81 -16.25 18.89
N THR A 463 18.60 -16.57 17.62
CA THR A 463 17.40 -16.16 16.89
C THR A 463 16.58 -17.40 16.55
N GLU A 464 15.38 -17.46 17.09
CA GLU A 464 14.38 -18.49 16.79
C GLU A 464 13.31 -17.95 15.85
N TYR A 465 12.53 -18.86 15.26
CA TYR A 465 11.50 -18.52 14.30
C TYR A 465 10.25 -19.36 14.51
N PHE A 466 9.09 -18.76 14.27
CA PHE A 466 7.82 -19.47 14.28
C PHE A 466 6.87 -18.91 13.22
N TYR A 467 5.84 -19.67 12.92
CA TYR A 467 4.73 -19.23 12.07
C TYR A 467 3.48 -19.13 12.95
N PRO A 468 2.75 -18.00 12.93
CA PRO A 468 1.47 -17.91 13.62
C PRO A 468 0.47 -18.95 13.09
N HIS A 469 0.51 -19.19 11.78
CA HIS A 469 -0.23 -20.21 11.06
C HIS A 469 0.72 -21.18 10.35
N GLY A 470 0.63 -22.47 10.68
CA GLY A 470 1.50 -23.54 10.16
C GLY A 470 0.98 -24.23 8.91
N GLU A 471 -0.15 -23.77 8.37
CA GLU A 471 -0.79 -24.26 7.17
C GLU A 471 0.08 -23.99 5.93
N GLU A 472 0.23 -24.98 5.04
CA GLU A 472 0.98 -24.83 3.79
C GLU A 472 0.15 -24.19 2.68
N GLY A 473 0.78 -23.47 1.76
CA GLY A 473 0.06 -22.89 0.64
C GLY A 473 -0.45 -23.97 -0.31
N CYS A 474 -1.74 -23.95 -0.63
CA CYS A 474 -2.26 -24.78 -1.71
C CYS A 474 -1.51 -24.45 -3.02
N TYR A 475 -0.95 -25.47 -3.68
CA TYR A 475 -0.15 -25.29 -4.88
C TYR A 475 -0.92 -24.56 -5.99
N ASP A 476 -2.19 -24.90 -6.17
CA ASP A 476 -3.02 -24.25 -7.19
C ASP A 476 -3.38 -22.81 -6.83
N CYS A 477 -3.50 -22.53 -5.52
CA CYS A 477 -3.72 -21.18 -5.01
C CYS A 477 -2.50 -20.27 -5.16
N VAL A 478 -1.29 -20.80 -4.97
CA VAL A 478 -0.05 -20.01 -4.86
C VAL A 478 0.76 -20.01 -6.16
N VAL A 479 0.74 -21.12 -6.92
CA VAL A 479 1.65 -21.34 -8.06
C VAL A 479 0.90 -21.48 -9.40
N SER A 480 -0.24 -22.20 -9.44
CA SER A 480 -0.97 -22.51 -10.68
C SER A 480 -2.19 -21.61 -10.94
N ALA A 481 -2.04 -20.29 -10.72
CA ALA A 481 -3.12 -19.33 -10.97
C ALA A 481 -3.49 -19.18 -12.47
N THR A 482 -2.67 -19.69 -13.39
CA THR A 482 -2.77 -19.51 -14.84
C THR A 482 -3.96 -20.20 -15.52
N ASN A 483 -4.66 -21.12 -14.85
CA ASN A 483 -5.84 -21.82 -15.39
C ASN A 483 -7.17 -21.43 -14.72
N ARG A 484 -7.20 -20.38 -13.89
CA ARG A 484 -8.43 -19.96 -13.22
C ARG A 484 -9.32 -19.14 -14.14
N ILE A 485 -10.57 -19.58 -14.24
CA ILE A 485 -11.60 -18.94 -15.07
C ILE A 485 -12.30 -17.80 -14.30
N LEU A 486 -12.33 -17.85 -12.95
CA LEU A 486 -13.04 -16.91 -12.09
C LEU A 486 -12.09 -15.96 -11.36
N THR A 487 -12.40 -14.67 -11.35
CA THR A 487 -11.74 -13.66 -10.52
C THR A 487 -12.30 -13.66 -9.09
N LEU A 488 -11.72 -12.84 -8.21
CA LEU A 488 -12.28 -12.58 -6.88
C LEU A 488 -13.71 -12.02 -7.01
N GLU A 489 -13.88 -11.04 -7.88
CA GLU A 489 -15.14 -10.35 -8.18
C GLU A 489 -16.20 -11.33 -8.66
N ASP A 490 -15.84 -12.27 -9.54
CA ASP A 490 -16.77 -13.30 -10.03
C ASP A 490 -17.34 -14.14 -8.88
N VAL A 491 -16.49 -14.50 -7.89
CA VAL A 491 -16.90 -15.33 -6.74
C VAL A 491 -17.74 -14.55 -5.74
N ILE A 492 -17.37 -13.31 -5.43
CA ILE A 492 -18.08 -12.49 -4.42
C ILE A 492 -19.40 -11.91 -4.95
N ASN A 493 -19.52 -11.73 -6.28
CA ASN A 493 -20.74 -11.23 -6.92
C ASN A 493 -21.74 -12.35 -7.25
N ASP A 494 -21.31 -13.62 -7.23
CA ASP A 494 -22.22 -14.76 -7.38
C ASP A 494 -23.08 -14.97 -6.12
N THR A 495 -24.27 -14.38 -6.14
CA THR A 495 -25.26 -14.46 -5.05
C THR A 495 -25.73 -15.87 -4.69
N SER A 496 -25.37 -16.92 -5.45
CA SER A 496 -25.64 -18.31 -5.06
C SER A 496 -24.64 -18.86 -4.03
N ASN A 497 -23.47 -18.25 -3.89
CA ASN A 497 -22.37 -18.69 -3.02
C ASN A 497 -22.45 -18.12 -1.60
N HIS A 498 -23.62 -18.24 -0.95
CA HIS A 498 -23.90 -17.61 0.35
C HIS A 498 -22.82 -17.82 1.43
N ASN A 499 -22.36 -19.07 1.68
CA ASN A 499 -21.34 -19.29 2.72
C ASN A 499 -19.98 -18.70 2.34
N ILE A 500 -19.56 -18.81 1.09
CA ILE A 500 -18.28 -18.28 0.61
C ILE A 500 -18.26 -16.77 0.76
N ARG A 501 -19.34 -16.09 0.33
CA ARG A 501 -19.52 -14.64 0.47
C ARG A 501 -19.57 -14.22 1.94
N SER A 502 -20.32 -14.94 2.78
CA SER A 502 -20.40 -14.70 4.23
C SER A 502 -19.02 -14.82 4.91
N THR A 503 -18.26 -15.88 4.62
CA THR A 503 -16.89 -16.06 5.12
C THR A 503 -15.97 -14.93 4.65
N TYR A 504 -16.02 -14.59 3.37
CA TYR A 504 -15.19 -13.52 2.81
C TYR A 504 -15.50 -12.15 3.45
N PHE A 505 -16.78 -11.75 3.49
CA PHE A 505 -17.21 -10.48 4.06
C PHE A 505 -16.94 -10.38 5.56
N THR A 506 -17.00 -11.51 6.29
CA THR A 506 -16.62 -11.56 7.70
C THR A 506 -15.11 -11.34 7.86
N ALA A 507 -14.28 -12.04 7.09
CA ALA A 507 -12.83 -11.91 7.17
C ALA A 507 -12.34 -10.50 6.78
N ILE A 508 -12.76 -9.97 5.62
CA ILE A 508 -12.34 -8.63 5.17
C ILE A 508 -12.80 -7.53 6.14
N GLY A 509 -14.03 -7.62 6.66
CA GLY A 509 -14.56 -6.66 7.63
C GLY A 509 -13.78 -6.67 8.94
N ARG A 510 -13.47 -7.87 9.46
CA ARG A 510 -12.60 -8.02 10.64
C ARG A 510 -11.23 -7.41 10.41
N GLU A 511 -10.56 -7.77 9.32
CA GLU A 511 -9.20 -7.29 9.06
C GLU A 511 -9.16 -5.78 8.87
N ARG A 512 -10.12 -5.20 8.13
CA ARG A 512 -10.20 -3.74 7.90
C ARG A 512 -10.43 -2.98 9.20
N TYR A 513 -11.30 -3.48 10.07
CA TYR A 513 -11.60 -2.87 11.36
C TYR A 513 -10.43 -2.90 12.34
N ASN A 514 -9.67 -4.00 12.31
CA ASN A 514 -8.55 -4.22 13.21
C ASN A 514 -7.21 -3.72 12.68
N SER A 515 -7.17 -3.16 11.47
CA SER A 515 -5.96 -2.58 10.90
C SER A 515 -5.66 -1.22 11.49
N TYR A 516 -4.37 -0.94 11.66
CA TYR A 516 -3.93 0.35 12.17
C TYR A 516 -4.34 1.48 11.23
N LYS A 517 -4.84 2.58 11.80
CA LYS A 517 -5.19 3.80 11.08
C LYS A 517 -4.58 5.00 11.81
N SER A 518 -3.71 5.75 11.13
CA SER A 518 -3.05 6.98 11.60
C SER A 518 -4.05 8.07 11.96
N ASN A 519 -5.14 8.17 11.20
CA ASN A 519 -6.15 9.21 11.30
C ASN A 519 -7.53 8.67 11.76
N LYS A 520 -7.55 7.75 12.74
CA LYS A 520 -8.80 7.27 13.35
C LYS A 520 -9.27 8.26 14.42
N PHE A 521 -10.45 8.83 14.22
CA PHE A 521 -11.10 9.73 15.17
C PHE A 521 -12.41 9.13 15.66
N GLU A 522 -12.63 9.19 16.97
CA GLU A 522 -13.91 8.77 17.56
C GLU A 522 -15.04 9.72 17.16
N GLN A 523 -16.23 9.15 17.00
CA GLN A 523 -17.46 9.93 16.97
C GLN A 523 -17.72 10.45 18.40
N TYR A 524 -17.20 11.61 18.75
CA TYR A 524 -17.72 12.31 19.93
C TYR A 524 -19.15 12.77 19.62
N ASN A 525 -20.12 12.11 20.27
CA ASN A 525 -21.53 12.49 20.29
C ASN A 525 -21.72 13.88 20.87
#